data_AF-A0A1J4Z2E2-F1
#
_entry.id   AF-A0A1J4Z2E2-F1
#
_cell.length_a   1.000
_cell.length_b   1.000
_cell.length_c   1.000
_cell.angle_alpha   90.00
_cell.angle_beta   90.00
_cell.angle_gamma   90.00
#
_symmetry.space_group_name_H-M   'P 1'
#
loop_
_entity.id
_entity.type
_entity.pdbx_description
1 polymer ?
#
loop_
_entity_poly.entity_id
_entity_poly.type
_entity_poly.pdbx_seq_one_letter_code
_entity_poly.pdbx_strand_id
1 'polypeptide(L)'
;MNLSGILVVADRDWQTAVITALEALPGVSVHQVDRSTGRLIAVQEADDINAEIEGLRRIKAAPHVIMAEMVYHYLAEDNTEYPALPPELAAQDGSCAVPAYLMD
;
A
#
# COMPACT_ATOMS: atom_id res chain seq x y z
N MET A 1 -10.43 10.70 5.52
CA MET A 1 -10.85 9.42 4.94
C MET A 1 -10.35 9.35 3.50
N ASN A 2 -9.29 8.59 3.32
CA ASN A 2 -8.67 8.27 2.03
C ASN A 2 -9.31 7.00 1.46
N LEU A 3 -9.40 6.94 0.14
CA LEU A 3 -9.91 5.80 -0.59
C LEU A 3 -8.87 5.35 -1.61
N SER A 4 -8.50 4.08 -1.55
CA SER A 4 -7.47 3.52 -2.41
C SER A 4 -8.00 2.33 -3.19
N GLY A 5 -7.77 2.33 -4.50
CA GLY A 5 -7.99 1.17 -5.35
C GLY A 5 -6.69 0.39 -5.48
N ILE A 6 -6.71 -0.89 -5.14
CA ILE A 6 -5.52 -1.74 -5.11
C ILE A 6 -5.73 -2.93 -6.05
N LEU A 7 -4.87 -3.04 -7.07
CA LEU A 7 -4.75 -4.23 -7.88
C LEU A 7 -3.94 -5.25 -7.09
N VAL A 8 -4.56 -6.37 -6.75
CA VAL A 8 -3.89 -7.49 -6.12
C VAL A 8 -3.81 -8.64 -7.12
N VAL A 9 -2.67 -9.32 -7.13
CA VAL A 9 -2.46 -10.56 -7.88
C VAL A 9 -2.17 -11.65 -6.87
N ALA A 10 -3.02 -12.66 -6.84
CA ALA A 10 -2.88 -13.82 -5.99
C ALA A 10 -2.49 -15.06 -6.80
N ASP A 11 -1.89 -16.04 -6.14
CA ASP A 11 -1.82 -17.40 -6.67
C ASP A 11 -3.25 -17.89 -6.94
N ARG A 12 -3.47 -18.44 -8.14
CA ARG A 12 -4.79 -18.83 -8.60
C ARG A 12 -5.42 -19.92 -7.74
N ASP A 13 -4.60 -20.83 -7.22
CA ASP A 13 -5.08 -21.96 -6.42
C ASP A 13 -5.51 -21.51 -5.02
N TRP A 14 -5.08 -20.31 -4.61
CA TRP A 14 -5.30 -19.74 -3.28
C TRP A 14 -6.21 -18.51 -3.28
N GLN A 15 -6.77 -18.10 -4.42
CA GLN A 15 -7.60 -16.89 -4.54
C GLN A 15 -8.68 -16.80 -3.48
N THR A 16 -9.44 -17.87 -3.24
CA THR A 16 -10.52 -17.87 -2.23
C THR A 16 -9.95 -17.57 -0.84
N ALA A 17 -8.81 -18.14 -0.48
CA ALA A 17 -8.17 -17.89 0.81
C ALA A 17 -7.65 -16.45 0.91
N VAL A 18 -7.07 -15.93 -0.18
CA VAL A 18 -6.63 -14.53 -0.25
C VAL A 18 -7.81 -13.58 -0.09
N ILE A 19 -8.93 -13.80 -0.79
CA ILE A 19 -10.13 -12.96 -0.67
C ILE A 19 -10.60 -12.93 0.79
N THR A 20 -10.75 -14.08 1.42
CA THR A 20 -11.14 -14.17 2.84
C THR A 20 -10.15 -13.43 3.76
N ALA A 21 -8.85 -13.56 3.50
CA ALA A 21 -7.84 -12.87 4.29
C ALA A 21 -7.89 -11.35 4.11
N LEU A 22 -8.13 -10.88 2.89
CA LEU A 22 -8.24 -9.45 2.59
C LEU A 22 -9.53 -8.85 3.16
N GLU A 23 -10.67 -9.51 3.04
CA GLU A 23 -11.95 -9.06 3.62
C GLU A 23 -11.94 -9.08 5.16
N ALA A 24 -11.04 -9.83 5.78
CA ALA A 24 -10.82 -9.80 7.22
C ALA A 24 -9.98 -8.60 7.69
N LEU A 25 -9.32 -7.86 6.78
CA LEU A 25 -8.57 -6.66 7.13
C LEU A 25 -9.54 -5.48 7.33
N PRO A 26 -9.42 -4.73 8.45
CA PRO A 26 -10.25 -3.55 8.67
C PRO A 26 -10.10 -2.54 7.53
N GLY A 27 -11.24 -2.06 7.02
CA GLY A 27 -11.30 -1.07 5.94
C GLY A 27 -10.98 -1.63 4.55
N VAL A 28 -10.85 -2.95 4.37
CA VAL A 28 -10.56 -3.56 3.06
C VAL A 28 -11.77 -4.36 2.57
N SER A 29 -12.10 -4.18 1.29
CA SER A 29 -13.18 -4.92 0.62
C SER A 29 -12.73 -5.36 -0.77
N VAL A 30 -13.15 -6.54 -1.22
CA VAL A 30 -12.81 -7.07 -2.55
C VAL A 30 -14.02 -6.93 -3.47
N HIS A 31 -13.86 -6.23 -4.60
CA HIS A 31 -14.96 -5.88 -5.50
C HIS A 31 -14.99 -6.68 -6.80
N GLN A 32 -13.83 -7.04 -7.33
CA GLN A 32 -13.72 -7.77 -8.59
C GLN A 32 -12.71 -8.88 -8.45
N VAL A 33 -13.02 -10.05 -9.02
CA VAL A 33 -12.14 -11.22 -9.04
C VAL A 33 -12.12 -11.80 -10.44
N ASP A 34 -10.97 -11.79 -11.08
CA ASP A 34 -10.70 -12.58 -12.28
C ASP A 34 -10.05 -13.91 -11.91
N ARG A 35 -10.89 -14.95 -11.85
CA ARG A 35 -10.46 -16.29 -11.47
C ARG A 35 -9.43 -16.90 -12.41
N SER A 36 -9.46 -16.51 -13.69
CA SER A 36 -8.58 -17.10 -14.70
C SER A 36 -7.13 -16.60 -14.56
N THR A 37 -6.96 -15.34 -14.11
CA THR A 37 -5.65 -14.69 -14.04
C THR A 37 -5.14 -14.47 -12.62
N GLY A 38 -5.96 -14.67 -11.58
CA GLY A 38 -5.54 -14.39 -10.19
C GLY A 38 -5.64 -12.92 -9.79
N ARG A 39 -6.18 -12.06 -10.65
CA ARG A 39 -6.30 -10.63 -10.37
C ARG A 39 -7.54 -10.35 -9.56
N LEU A 40 -7.41 -9.49 -8.57
CA LEU A 40 -8.51 -8.96 -7.78
C LEU A 40 -8.35 -7.46 -7.57
N ILE A 41 -9.48 -6.79 -7.46
CA ILE A 41 -9.54 -5.37 -7.11
C ILE A 41 -10.02 -5.28 -5.67
N ALA A 42 -9.15 -4.77 -4.80
CA ALA A 42 -9.48 -4.41 -3.44
C ALA A 42 -9.66 -2.89 -3.35
N VAL A 43 -10.61 -2.47 -2.52
CA VAL A 43 -10.77 -1.08 -2.09
C VAL A 43 -10.38 -1.00 -0.63
N GLN A 44 -9.53 -0.03 -0.31
CA GLN A 44 -9.13 0.28 1.06
C GLN A 44 -9.68 1.65 1.46
N GLU A 45 -10.31 1.71 2.62
CA GLU A 45 -10.69 2.95 3.30
C GLU A 45 -9.77 3.14 4.50
N ALA A 46 -9.21 4.34 4.65
CA ALA A 46 -8.29 4.68 5.73
C ALA A 46 -8.52 6.11 6.23
N ASP A 47 -8.33 6.36 7.52
CA ASP A 47 -8.58 7.70 8.08
C ASP A 47 -7.56 8.73 7.58
N ASP A 48 -6.29 8.32 7.47
CA ASP A 48 -5.14 9.12 7.06
C ASP A 48 -4.15 8.32 6.19
N ILE A 49 -3.10 9.01 5.72
CA ILE A 49 -2.06 8.44 4.85
C ILE A 49 -1.25 7.34 5.54
N ASN A 50 -1.01 7.43 6.84
CA ASN A 50 -0.24 6.41 7.56
C ASN A 50 -1.04 5.11 7.66
N ALA A 51 -2.33 5.20 7.98
CA ALA A 51 -3.25 4.07 7.97
C ALA A 51 -3.39 3.47 6.57
N GLU A 52 -3.38 4.31 5.52
CA GLU A 52 -3.38 3.87 4.12
C GLU A 52 -2.15 3.01 3.79
N ILE A 53 -0.95 3.51 4.10
CA ILE A 53 0.32 2.81 3.89
C ILE A 53 0.39 1.52 4.70
N GLU A 54 -0.05 1.54 5.96
CA GLU A 54 -0.03 0.38 6.85
C GLU A 54 -0.98 -0.72 6.37
N GLY A 55 -2.18 -0.36 5.91
CA GLY A 55 -3.11 -1.29 5.26
C GLY A 55 -2.54 -1.90 3.99
N LEU A 56 -1.90 -1.11 3.11
CA LEU A 56 -1.23 -1.63 1.90
C LEU A 56 -0.13 -2.63 2.26
N ARG A 57 0.66 -2.36 3.32
CA ARG A 57 1.69 -3.29 3.80
C ARG A 57 1.08 -4.61 4.26
N ARG A 58 -0.04 -4.58 4.98
CA ARG A 58 -0.75 -5.79 5.41
C ARG A 58 -1.27 -6.60 4.21
N ILE A 59 -1.82 -5.93 3.20
CA ILE A 59 -2.26 -6.56 1.94
C ILE A 59 -1.08 -7.23 1.23
N LYS A 60 0.05 -6.52 1.09
CA LYS A 60 1.28 -7.04 0.47
C LYS A 60 1.85 -8.27 1.21
N ALA A 61 1.69 -8.32 2.53
CA ALA A 61 2.20 -9.40 3.37
C ALA A 61 1.26 -10.62 3.46
N ALA A 62 0.04 -10.54 2.92
CA ALA A 62 -0.91 -11.64 3.00
C ALA A 62 -0.38 -12.89 2.26
N PRO A 63 -0.50 -14.09 2.84
CA PRO A 63 -0.06 -15.32 2.18
C PRO A 63 -0.67 -15.47 0.79
N HIS A 64 0.14 -15.95 -0.17
CA HIS A 64 -0.25 -16.17 -1.57
C HIS A 64 -0.58 -14.91 -2.38
N VAL A 65 -0.41 -13.72 -1.82
CA VAL A 65 -0.33 -12.48 -2.62
C VAL A 65 1.03 -12.44 -3.31
N ILE A 66 1.01 -12.36 -4.64
CA ILE A 66 2.19 -12.23 -5.50
C ILE A 66 2.56 -10.75 -5.63
N MET A 67 1.56 -9.88 -5.76
CA MET A 67 1.72 -8.45 -5.96
C MET A 67 0.48 -7.70 -5.46
N ALA A 68 0.67 -6.50 -4.92
CA ALA A 68 -0.43 -5.57 -4.64
C ALA A 68 0.01 -4.14 -4.95
N GLU A 69 -0.63 -3.48 -5.91
CA GLU A 69 -0.26 -2.12 -6.33
C GLU A 69 -1.45 -1.17 -6.25
N MET A 70 -1.20 -0.02 -5.62
CA MET A 70 -2.21 1.01 -5.42
C MET A 70 -2.32 1.84 -6.70
N VAL A 71 -3.42 1.65 -7.41
CA VAL A 71 -3.68 2.22 -8.75
C VAL A 71 -4.56 3.46 -8.72
N TYR A 72 -5.33 3.65 -7.65
CA TYR A 72 -6.15 4.85 -7.44
C TYR A 72 -5.95 5.36 -6.02
N HIS A 73 -5.80 6.67 -5.89
CA HIS A 73 -5.55 7.37 -4.63
C HIS A 73 -6.49 8.57 -4.57
N TYR A 74 -7.47 8.53 -3.67
CA TYR A 74 -8.20 9.72 -3.25
C TYR A 74 -7.73 10.08 -1.85
N LEU A 75 -6.99 11.19 -1.76
CA LEU A 75 -6.53 11.76 -0.50
C LEU A 75 -7.51 12.87 -0.11
N ALA A 76 -8.15 12.74 1.05
CA ALA A 76 -8.91 13.86 1.62
C ALA A 76 -7.95 14.99 2.00
N GLU A 77 -8.47 16.22 2.22
CA GLU A 77 -7.65 17.36 2.66
C GLU A 77 -6.79 16.98 3.87
N ASP A 78 -5.48 16.90 3.64
CA ASP A 78 -4.49 16.57 4.67
C ASP A 78 -3.95 17.87 5.28
N ASN A 79 -4.44 18.21 6.46
CA ASN A 79 -3.97 19.35 7.25
C ASN A 79 -2.94 18.94 8.30
N THR A 80 -2.30 17.77 8.16
CA THR A 80 -1.32 17.30 9.13
C THR A 80 -0.05 18.14 9.05
N GLU A 81 0.13 19.01 10.03
CA GLU A 81 1.36 19.79 10.20
C GLU A 81 2.43 18.92 10.88
N TYR A 82 3.55 18.70 10.19
CA TYR A 82 4.72 18.06 10.77
C TYR A 82 5.63 19.13 11.38
N PRO A 83 5.72 19.24 12.72
CA PRO A 83 6.40 20.36 13.38
C PRO A 83 7.93 20.28 13.25
N ALA A 84 8.47 19.13 12.88
CA ALA A 84 9.90 18.90 12.68
C ALA A 84 10.14 17.74 11.70
N LEU A 85 11.33 17.73 11.11
CA LEU A 85 11.82 16.59 10.32
C LEU A 85 11.91 15.34 11.22
N PRO A 86 11.45 14.17 10.75
CA PRO A 86 11.66 12.90 11.45
C PRO A 86 13.15 12.68 11.76
N PRO A 87 13.51 12.10 12.92
CA PRO A 87 14.90 11.92 13.33
C PRO A 87 15.72 11.09 12.34
N GLU A 88 15.10 10.14 11.63
CA GLU A 88 15.69 9.37 10.54
C GLU A 88 16.12 10.22 9.32
N LEU A 89 15.50 11.40 9.14
CA LEU A 89 15.85 12.38 8.11
C LEU A 89 16.69 13.53 8.66
N ALA A 90 16.61 13.79 9.97
CA ALA A 90 17.38 14.84 10.64
C ALA A 90 18.89 14.55 10.66
N ALA A 91 19.30 13.28 10.53
CA ALA A 91 20.71 12.86 10.53
C ALA A 91 21.38 12.86 9.14
N GLN A 92 20.82 13.55 8.14
CA GLN A 92 21.58 13.90 6.93
C GLN A 92 22.25 15.25 7.16
N ASP A 93 23.40 15.22 7.83
CA ASP A 93 24.32 16.36 7.96
C ASP A 93 24.75 16.85 6.57
N GLY A 94 23.93 17.71 5.94
CA GLY A 94 24.31 18.66 4.88
C GLY A 94 25.03 18.14 3.64
N SER A 95 25.28 16.84 3.50
CA SER A 95 26.04 16.33 2.38
C SER A 95 25.04 16.06 1.26
N CYS A 96 24.94 17.02 0.35
CA CYS A 96 24.74 16.74 -1.08
C CYS A 96 25.91 15.89 -1.61
N ALA A 97 26.27 14.80 -0.93
CA ALA A 97 27.23 13.82 -1.40
C ALA A 97 26.49 13.03 -2.48
N VAL A 98 26.68 13.46 -3.72
CA VAL A 98 26.33 12.64 -4.89
C VAL A 98 27.01 11.28 -4.68
N PRO A 99 26.24 10.17 -4.60
CA PRO A 99 26.83 8.85 -4.49
C PRO A 99 27.89 8.64 -5.58
N ALA A 100 29.03 8.06 -5.24
CA ALA A 100 30.17 7.93 -6.16
C ALA A 100 29.81 7.25 -7.50
N TYR A 101 28.79 6.37 -7.51
CA TYR A 101 28.32 5.69 -8.71
C TYR A 101 27.51 6.58 -9.67
N LEU A 102 27.13 7.80 -9.26
CA LEU A 102 26.45 8.82 -10.07
C LEU A 102 27.41 9.93 -10.54
N MET A 103 28.70 9.80 -10.24
CA MET A 103 29.75 10.76 -10.64
C MET A 103 30.49 10.34 -11.92
N ASP A 104 30.10 9.23 -12.56
CA ASP A 104 30.63 8.75 -13.85
C ASP A 104 29.58 8.85 -14.97
#